data_AF-A0AAD4EA11-F1
#
_entry.id   AF-A0AAD4EA11-F1
#
_cell.length_a   1.000
_cell.length_b   1.000
_cell.length_c   1.000
_cell.angle_alpha   90.00
_cell.angle_beta   90.00
_cell.angle_gamma   90.00
#
_symmetry.space_group_name_H-M   'P 1'
#
loop_
_entity.id
_entity.type
_entity.pdbx_description
1 polymer ?
#
loop_
_entity_poly.entity_id
_entity_poly.type
_entity_poly.pdbx_seq_one_letter_code
_entity_poly.pdbx_strand_id
1 'polypeptide(L)'
;MKIAVEGCSHGALDAIYQHLRDLEAKHNYIVDLLLMCGDFQAIRNHRDMQCMAVPQKYKQLGDFHKYYTGEKTAPVLTIVIGGNHEASNYMSELYHGGWLAPNIYFLGHAGCIQVNGIRIAGASGIFKSNDFSLGFYERLPYDHGTMRSIYHIREFNVRRLSLLSSPDIFLSHDWPQYIERHGDTQGLLRRKPFFRQDVQTGNLGSPPLMGLLRTLKPKWWFSAHLHVRFQATVQHEQCGTGSNSLPTTSPPQNPDEIAIADDDFDAVESQNPPIEDSRLQTTSHNPDEITLEEEEEEVIQSPPVAYRPQPSMTNFLALDKCLPKREFMEVIDVPTTSDESTMPGQRCMPKLTFDPEWLAISRAFHPFFSMRRRQADYPDEATARAMVAEEMVWVKSNVHNNEANSSDVPLPGIRTILDCQTFVQSAPGPGSEGAQKNQQPPWYTNTQTTAFCDMLGIQNVIDFSSDSRT
;
A
#
# COMPACT_ATOMS: atom_id res chain seq x y z
N MET A 1 13.17 0.28 18.14
CA MET A 1 13.42 -0.44 16.87
C MET A 1 14.07 0.48 15.86
N LYS A 2 15.06 -0.01 15.10
CA LYS A 2 15.61 0.66 13.91
C LYS A 2 14.97 0.08 12.65
N ILE A 3 14.33 0.95 11.87
CA ILE A 3 13.58 0.59 10.69
C ILE A 3 14.23 1.25 9.47
N ALA A 4 14.65 0.44 8.49
CA ALA A 4 15.00 0.93 7.17
C ALA A 4 13.73 1.09 6.33
N VAL A 5 13.64 2.18 5.57
CA VAL A 5 12.59 2.43 4.58
C VAL A 5 13.28 2.51 3.22
N GLU A 6 12.69 1.87 2.21
CA GLU A 6 13.17 1.80 0.83
C GLU A 6 12.08 2.28 -0.14
N GLY A 7 12.50 2.96 -1.21
CA GLY A 7 11.63 3.58 -2.21
C GLY A 7 11.07 2.59 -3.24
N CYS A 8 11.73 2.52 -4.41
CA CYS A 8 11.37 1.60 -5.49
C CYS A 8 12.52 0.61 -5.77
N SER A 9 12.26 -0.68 -5.57
CA SER A 9 13.29 -1.72 -5.70
C SER A 9 13.69 -2.03 -7.15
N HIS A 10 12.73 -2.05 -8.08
CA HIS A 10 12.89 -2.55 -9.46
C HIS A 10 13.54 -3.94 -9.54
N GLY A 11 13.30 -4.78 -8.52
CA GLY A 11 13.84 -6.14 -8.41
C GLY A 11 15.31 -6.25 -8.00
N ALA A 12 15.99 -5.15 -7.65
CA ALA A 12 17.42 -5.09 -7.28
C ALA A 12 17.72 -5.55 -5.84
N LEU A 13 17.06 -6.62 -5.39
CA LEU A 13 16.99 -7.02 -3.98
C LEU A 13 18.35 -7.41 -3.37
N ASP A 14 19.28 -7.98 -4.16
CA ASP A 14 20.64 -8.28 -3.71
C ASP A 14 21.43 -7.00 -3.37
N ALA A 15 21.20 -5.90 -4.13
CA ALA A 15 21.83 -4.61 -3.91
C ALA A 15 21.28 -3.90 -2.66
N ILE A 16 19.96 -3.98 -2.43
CA ILE A 16 19.28 -3.42 -1.26
C ILE A 16 19.80 -4.07 0.03
N TYR A 17 19.86 -5.41 0.07
CA TYR A 17 20.41 -6.13 1.23
C TYR A 17 21.93 -6.03 1.36
N GLN A 18 22.67 -5.62 0.33
CA GLN A 18 24.09 -5.23 0.48
C GLN A 18 24.20 -3.83 1.10
N HIS A 19 23.47 -2.85 0.57
CA HIS A 19 23.51 -1.47 1.08
C HIS A 19 23.10 -1.38 2.55
N LEU A 20 22.09 -2.14 2.96
CA LEU A 20 21.68 -2.24 4.36
C LEU A 20 22.82 -2.74 5.26
N ARG A 21 23.54 -3.80 4.85
CA ARG A 21 24.71 -4.32 5.60
C ARG A 21 25.88 -3.32 5.62
N ASP A 22 26.08 -2.58 4.54
CA ASP A 22 27.11 -1.53 4.47
C ASP A 22 26.79 -0.37 5.42
N LEU A 23 25.51 0.01 5.56
CA LEU A 23 25.04 0.99 6.54
C LEU A 23 25.24 0.52 7.99
N GLU A 24 24.83 -0.72 8.30
CA GLU A 24 25.02 -1.33 9.63
C GLU A 24 26.50 -1.33 10.05
N ALA A 25 27.39 -1.80 9.16
CA ALA A 25 28.82 -1.86 9.41
C ALA A 25 29.47 -0.46 9.54
N LYS A 26 29.03 0.51 8.73
CA LYS A 26 29.57 1.88 8.73
C LYS A 26 29.12 2.71 9.94
N HIS A 27 27.90 2.48 10.43
CA HIS A 27 27.28 3.30 11.47
C HIS A 27 27.13 2.59 12.83
N ASN A 28 27.60 1.33 12.93
CA ASN A 28 27.61 0.52 14.15
C ASN A 28 26.21 0.41 14.80
N TYR A 29 25.22 0.07 13.99
CA TYR A 29 23.87 -0.28 14.45
C TYR A 29 23.37 -1.53 13.73
N ILE A 30 22.28 -2.11 14.24
CA ILE A 30 21.51 -3.17 13.57
C ILE A 30 20.16 -2.59 13.14
N VAL A 31 19.70 -2.96 11.95
CA VAL A 31 18.34 -2.74 11.44
C VAL A 31 17.50 -3.96 11.81
N ASP A 32 16.37 -3.73 12.45
CA ASP A 32 15.43 -4.79 12.89
C ASP A 32 14.41 -5.14 11.78
N LEU A 33 14.07 -4.15 10.95
CA LEU A 33 12.96 -4.20 9.99
C LEU A 33 13.29 -3.40 8.72
N LEU A 34 12.93 -3.92 7.55
CA LEU A 34 12.92 -3.21 6.27
C LEU A 34 11.47 -3.01 5.80
N LEU A 35 11.12 -1.79 5.40
CA LEU A 35 9.84 -1.44 4.77
C LEU A 35 10.09 -1.03 3.31
N MET A 36 9.43 -1.67 2.36
CA MET A 36 9.60 -1.42 0.91
C MET A 36 8.33 -0.83 0.32
N CYS A 37 8.43 0.36 -0.27
CA CYS A 37 7.28 1.16 -0.68
C CYS A 37 6.77 0.83 -2.10
N GLY A 38 7.22 -0.26 -2.72
CA GLY A 38 6.67 -0.81 -3.97
C GLY A 38 7.66 -0.90 -5.13
N ASP A 39 7.15 -1.23 -6.32
CA ASP A 39 7.92 -1.70 -7.47
C ASP A 39 8.92 -2.79 -7.05
N PHE A 40 8.44 -3.72 -6.24
CA PHE A 40 9.24 -4.80 -5.64
C PHE A 40 9.62 -5.87 -6.67
N GLN A 41 8.76 -6.10 -7.66
CA GLN A 41 8.93 -7.09 -8.73
C GLN A 41 9.04 -8.52 -8.16
N ALA A 42 7.95 -9.02 -7.56
CA ALA A 42 7.83 -10.38 -7.02
C ALA A 42 7.80 -11.52 -8.09
N ILE A 43 8.69 -11.47 -9.08
CA ILE A 43 8.71 -12.38 -10.24
C ILE A 43 9.31 -13.74 -9.85
N ARG A 44 8.52 -14.82 -9.85
CA ARG A 44 9.01 -16.18 -9.50
C ARG A 44 9.67 -16.88 -10.69
N ASN A 45 9.20 -16.59 -11.91
CA ASN A 45 9.62 -17.24 -13.16
C ASN A 45 9.29 -16.35 -14.39
N HIS A 46 9.67 -16.78 -15.60
CA HIS A 46 9.47 -15.99 -16.83
C HIS A 46 8.00 -15.77 -17.22
N ARG A 47 7.05 -16.53 -16.65
CA ARG A 47 5.62 -16.41 -16.95
C ARG A 47 4.97 -15.29 -16.15
N ASP A 48 5.32 -15.15 -14.87
CA ASP A 48 4.92 -13.99 -14.06
C ASP A 48 5.36 -12.67 -14.71
N MET A 49 6.54 -12.67 -15.34
CA MET A 49 7.06 -11.53 -16.10
C MET A 49 6.13 -11.12 -17.25
N GLN A 50 5.31 -12.03 -17.79
CA GLN A 50 4.31 -11.72 -18.82
C GLN A 50 3.04 -11.05 -18.25
N CYS A 51 2.84 -11.06 -16.93
CA CYS A 51 1.75 -10.37 -16.22
C CYS A 51 2.14 -8.96 -15.73
N MET A 52 3.35 -8.49 -16.01
CA MET A 52 3.83 -7.14 -15.64
C MET A 52 3.50 -6.10 -16.72
N ALA A 53 2.94 -4.95 -16.32
CA ALA A 53 2.83 -3.75 -17.15
C ALA A 53 4.19 -3.02 -17.26
N VAL A 54 5.14 -3.65 -17.95
CA VAL A 54 6.49 -3.11 -18.22
C VAL A 54 6.76 -3.25 -19.72
N PRO A 55 7.32 -2.23 -20.41
CA PRO A 55 7.69 -2.35 -21.82
C PRO A 55 8.68 -3.52 -22.04
N GLN A 56 8.45 -4.34 -23.07
CA GLN A 56 9.16 -5.63 -23.25
C GLN A 56 10.70 -5.55 -23.20
N LYS A 57 11.29 -4.42 -23.64
CA LYS A 57 12.74 -4.16 -23.61
C LYS A 57 13.33 -3.99 -22.19
N TYR A 58 12.49 -3.70 -21.19
CA TYR A 58 12.90 -3.49 -19.80
C TYR A 58 12.52 -4.65 -18.87
N LYS A 59 11.77 -5.64 -19.36
CA LYS A 59 11.40 -6.83 -18.57
C LYS A 59 12.63 -7.67 -18.25
N GLN A 60 12.94 -7.79 -16.97
CA GLN A 60 14.04 -8.61 -16.42
C GLN A 60 13.53 -9.43 -15.23
N LEU A 61 14.21 -10.53 -14.91
CA LEU A 61 13.79 -11.45 -13.84
C LEU A 61 14.12 -10.94 -12.42
N GLY A 62 15.04 -9.99 -12.31
CA GLY A 62 15.50 -9.43 -11.04
C GLY A 62 16.13 -10.47 -10.11
N ASP A 63 16.22 -10.14 -8.83
CA ASP A 63 16.79 -11.03 -7.82
C ASP A 63 15.75 -11.90 -7.10
N PHE A 64 14.50 -11.44 -6.98
CA PHE A 64 13.49 -12.04 -6.10
C PHE A 64 13.33 -13.56 -6.25
N HIS A 65 13.35 -14.08 -7.48
CA HIS A 65 13.26 -15.51 -7.74
C HIS A 65 14.24 -16.38 -6.91
N LYS A 66 15.44 -15.89 -6.57
CA LYS A 66 16.44 -16.56 -5.71
C LYS A 66 15.95 -16.75 -4.27
N TYR A 67 15.20 -15.78 -3.77
CA TYR A 67 14.61 -15.77 -2.43
C TYR A 67 13.36 -16.65 -2.38
N TYR A 68 12.58 -16.65 -3.47
CA TYR A 68 11.44 -17.55 -3.67
C TYR A 68 11.86 -19.02 -3.82
N THR A 69 12.97 -19.33 -4.50
CA THR A 69 13.49 -20.70 -4.65
C THR A 69 14.22 -21.24 -3.43
N GLY A 70 14.60 -20.38 -2.48
CA GLY A 70 15.44 -20.75 -1.34
C GLY A 70 16.94 -20.85 -1.66
N GLU A 71 17.39 -20.38 -2.83
CA GLU A 71 18.81 -20.11 -3.10
C GLU A 71 19.34 -19.05 -2.11
N LYS A 72 18.48 -18.10 -1.73
CA LYS A 72 18.74 -17.04 -0.76
C LYS A 72 17.62 -16.92 0.27
N THR A 73 17.88 -16.18 1.33
CA THR A 73 16.91 -15.84 2.38
C THR A 73 17.12 -14.37 2.74
N ALA A 74 16.04 -13.63 2.96
CA ALA A 74 16.15 -12.23 3.35
C ALA A 74 16.78 -12.11 4.75
N PRO A 75 17.84 -11.30 4.93
CA PRO A 75 18.61 -11.27 6.18
C PRO A 75 17.91 -10.51 7.31
N VAL A 76 16.84 -9.78 7.00
CA VAL A 76 16.03 -8.95 7.91
C VAL A 76 14.56 -9.14 7.54
N LEU A 77 13.65 -9.03 8.51
CA LEU A 77 12.21 -9.02 8.23
C LEU A 77 11.92 -7.85 7.28
N THR A 78 11.29 -8.16 6.15
CA THR A 78 11.01 -7.23 5.07
C THR A 78 9.50 -7.17 4.81
N ILE A 79 8.88 -6.01 5.03
CA ILE A 79 7.46 -5.76 4.73
C ILE A 79 7.36 -5.03 3.40
N VAL A 80 6.49 -5.51 2.52
CA VAL A 80 6.35 -5.03 1.14
C VAL A 80 4.91 -4.58 0.89
N ILE A 81 4.73 -3.41 0.28
CA ILE A 81 3.52 -3.07 -0.48
C ILE A 81 3.83 -3.15 -1.98
N GLY A 82 2.80 -3.28 -2.82
CA GLY A 82 2.96 -3.33 -4.28
C GLY A 82 3.01 -1.93 -4.90
N GLY A 83 3.85 -1.76 -5.94
CA GLY A 83 3.81 -0.60 -6.83
C GLY A 83 2.95 -0.84 -8.07
N ASN A 84 3.39 -0.30 -9.22
CA ASN A 84 2.77 -0.55 -10.53
C ASN A 84 3.59 -1.52 -11.40
N HIS A 85 4.90 -1.63 -11.19
CA HIS A 85 5.76 -2.59 -11.87
C HIS A 85 5.83 -3.90 -11.08
N GLU A 86 4.69 -4.60 -10.94
CA GLU A 86 4.60 -5.83 -10.14
C GLU A 86 4.27 -7.08 -10.95
N ALA A 87 4.70 -8.23 -10.42
CA ALA A 87 4.17 -9.55 -10.77
C ALA A 87 2.73 -9.70 -10.23
N SER A 88 1.81 -8.91 -10.81
CA SER A 88 0.49 -8.62 -10.24
C SER A 88 -0.40 -9.84 -10.10
N ASN A 89 -0.11 -10.93 -10.83
CA ASN A 89 -0.71 -12.23 -10.60
C ASN A 89 -0.32 -12.81 -9.22
N TYR A 90 0.97 -12.91 -8.90
CA TYR A 90 1.41 -13.44 -7.60
C TYR A 90 1.00 -12.54 -6.43
N MET A 91 1.06 -11.22 -6.60
CA MET A 91 0.57 -10.28 -5.59
C MET A 91 -0.94 -10.43 -5.33
N SER A 92 -1.72 -10.82 -6.34
CA SER A 92 -3.17 -11.04 -6.19
C SER A 92 -3.52 -12.43 -5.67
N GLU A 93 -2.67 -13.44 -5.86
CA GLU A 93 -2.76 -14.71 -5.10
C GLU A 93 -2.72 -14.47 -3.58
N LEU A 94 -2.08 -13.37 -3.14
CA LEU A 94 -1.90 -12.93 -1.75
C LEU A 94 -2.67 -11.62 -1.45
N TYR A 95 -3.88 -11.44 -1.98
CA TYR A 95 -4.69 -10.21 -1.81
C TYR A 95 -4.79 -9.72 -0.36
N HIS A 96 -4.96 -10.62 0.62
CA HIS A 96 -5.08 -10.34 2.05
C HIS A 96 -3.72 -10.17 2.80
N GLY A 97 -2.60 -10.30 2.09
CA GLY A 97 -1.25 -10.37 2.65
C GLY A 97 -0.77 -11.80 2.92
N GLY A 98 0.54 -11.96 3.02
CA GLY A 98 1.20 -13.26 3.22
C GLY A 98 2.68 -13.23 2.86
N TRP A 99 3.41 -14.32 3.12
CA TRP A 99 4.83 -14.43 2.79
C TRP A 99 5.03 -14.61 1.28
N LEU A 100 5.77 -13.68 0.68
CA LEU A 100 6.29 -13.79 -0.69
C LEU A 100 7.46 -14.78 -0.77
N ALA A 101 8.28 -14.79 0.27
CA ALA A 101 9.46 -15.65 0.47
C ALA A 101 9.80 -15.67 1.98
N PRO A 102 10.71 -16.54 2.46
CA PRO A 102 11.14 -16.51 3.85
C PRO A 102 11.70 -15.13 4.26
N ASN A 103 11.17 -14.58 5.35
CA ASN A 103 11.41 -13.22 5.87
C ASN A 103 10.92 -12.05 4.98
N ILE A 104 10.18 -12.31 3.90
CA ILE A 104 9.56 -11.27 3.04
C ILE A 104 8.03 -11.40 3.07
N TYR A 105 7.35 -10.44 3.69
CA TYR A 105 5.90 -10.43 3.86
C TYR A 105 5.25 -9.31 3.04
N PHE A 106 4.33 -9.67 2.15
CA PHE A 106 3.47 -8.71 1.44
C PHE A 106 2.30 -8.31 2.33
N LEU A 107 2.07 -7.01 2.47
CA LEU A 107 1.01 -6.45 3.31
C LEU A 107 -0.41 -6.65 2.73
N GLY A 108 -0.52 -7.07 1.47
CA GLY A 108 -1.79 -7.21 0.75
C GLY A 108 -2.08 -6.00 -0.14
N HIS A 109 -3.20 -6.06 -0.88
CA HIS A 109 -3.70 -4.92 -1.66
C HIS A 109 -4.04 -3.72 -0.76
N ALA A 110 -4.49 -4.00 0.46
CA ALA A 110 -4.46 -3.13 1.62
C ALA A 110 -4.26 -4.00 2.86
N GLY A 111 -3.62 -3.47 3.90
CA GLY A 111 -3.35 -4.22 5.11
C GLY A 111 -3.02 -3.37 6.33
N CYS A 112 -3.16 -3.95 7.53
CA CYS A 112 -2.46 -3.51 8.72
C CYS A 112 -2.01 -4.72 9.58
N ILE A 113 -0.80 -4.62 10.12
CA ILE A 113 -0.09 -5.62 10.92
C ILE A 113 0.57 -4.94 12.12
N GLN A 114 1.00 -5.72 13.10
CA GLN A 114 1.83 -5.22 14.20
C GLN A 114 3.21 -5.89 14.23
N VAL A 115 4.25 -5.07 14.33
CA VAL A 115 5.65 -5.50 14.45
C VAL A 115 6.19 -5.00 15.79
N ASN A 116 6.43 -5.89 16.76
CA ASN A 116 6.77 -5.55 18.14
C ASN A 116 5.80 -4.51 18.81
N GLY A 117 4.54 -4.49 18.37
CA GLY A 117 3.50 -3.56 18.84
C GLY A 117 3.40 -2.23 18.07
N ILE A 118 4.31 -1.96 17.12
CA ILE A 118 4.17 -0.85 16.15
C ILE A 118 3.12 -1.24 15.13
N ARG A 119 2.05 -0.46 14.98
CA ARG A 119 1.01 -0.67 13.96
C ARG A 119 1.48 -0.12 12.61
N ILE A 120 1.61 -0.99 11.62
CA ILE A 120 2.03 -0.63 10.26
C ILE A 120 0.85 -0.93 9.33
N ALA A 121 0.30 0.11 8.72
CA ALA A 121 -0.77 0.03 7.73
C ALA A 121 -0.27 0.40 6.33
N GLY A 122 -1.02 0.07 5.29
CA GLY A 122 -0.70 0.54 3.95
C GLY A 122 -1.68 0.17 2.85
N ALA A 123 -1.51 0.85 1.71
CA ALA A 123 -2.24 0.65 0.47
C ALA A 123 -1.25 0.36 -0.67
N SER A 124 -1.43 -0.77 -1.35
CA SER A 124 -0.64 -1.13 -2.54
C SER A 124 -1.24 -0.50 -3.80
N GLY A 125 -0.38 -0.17 -4.77
CA GLY A 125 -0.78 0.32 -6.09
C GLY A 125 -0.75 1.84 -6.26
N ILE A 126 -1.26 2.30 -7.41
CA ILE A 126 -1.36 3.72 -7.80
C ILE A 126 -2.82 4.13 -8.05
N PHE A 127 -3.12 5.44 -8.08
CA PHE A 127 -4.48 5.91 -8.32
C PHE A 127 -4.82 6.09 -9.80
N LYS A 128 -5.96 5.51 -10.23
CA LYS A 128 -6.60 5.83 -11.52
C LYS A 128 -8.10 6.00 -11.31
N SER A 129 -8.62 7.20 -11.58
CA SER A 129 -10.02 7.58 -11.33
C SER A 129 -11.03 6.68 -12.04
N ASN A 130 -10.73 6.22 -13.26
CA ASN A 130 -11.61 5.36 -14.06
C ASN A 130 -11.81 3.94 -13.49
N ASP A 131 -10.86 3.42 -12.69
CA ASP A 131 -10.96 2.10 -12.06
C ASP A 131 -11.32 2.18 -10.57
N PHE A 132 -11.17 3.34 -9.93
CA PHE A 132 -11.28 3.50 -8.47
C PHE A 132 -12.59 2.96 -7.87
N SER A 133 -13.74 3.22 -8.51
CA SER A 133 -15.06 2.77 -8.07
C SER A 133 -15.48 1.39 -8.61
N LEU A 134 -14.58 0.67 -9.27
CA LEU A 134 -14.84 -0.67 -9.78
C LEU A 134 -14.43 -1.76 -8.77
N GLY A 135 -15.00 -2.96 -8.92
CA GLY A 135 -14.50 -4.14 -8.22
C GLY A 135 -13.17 -4.66 -8.79
N PHE A 136 -12.73 -5.81 -8.30
CA PHE A 136 -11.56 -6.55 -8.79
C PHE A 136 -12.03 -7.60 -9.81
N TYR A 137 -12.08 -7.21 -11.08
CA TYR A 137 -12.64 -8.01 -12.17
C TYR A 137 -11.56 -8.71 -13.02
N GLU A 138 -10.31 -8.40 -12.74
CA GLU A 138 -9.13 -8.86 -13.46
C GLU A 138 -8.90 -10.36 -13.23
N ARG A 139 -8.67 -11.11 -14.32
CA ARG A 139 -8.46 -12.56 -14.30
C ARG A 139 -7.40 -12.96 -15.32
N LEU A 140 -6.63 -14.00 -15.01
CA LEU A 140 -5.66 -14.56 -15.95
C LEU A 140 -6.37 -15.27 -17.12
N PRO A 141 -5.85 -15.17 -18.36
CA PRO A 141 -4.73 -14.31 -18.77
C PRO A 141 -5.15 -12.84 -18.92
N TYR A 142 -4.34 -11.93 -18.40
CA TYR A 142 -4.59 -10.48 -18.50
C TYR A 142 -4.38 -9.96 -19.93
N ASP A 143 -5.29 -9.12 -20.39
CA ASP A 143 -5.09 -8.23 -21.53
C ASP A 143 -4.30 -6.96 -21.13
N HIS A 144 -4.05 -6.07 -22.09
CA HIS A 144 -3.27 -4.84 -21.88
C HIS A 144 -3.91 -3.81 -20.93
N GLY A 145 -5.22 -3.93 -20.66
CA GLY A 145 -5.96 -3.06 -19.74
C GLY A 145 -6.00 -3.63 -18.32
N THR A 146 -6.44 -4.88 -18.19
CA THR A 146 -6.47 -5.63 -16.92
C THR A 146 -5.09 -5.79 -16.28
N MET A 147 -4.03 -5.91 -17.10
CA MET A 147 -2.63 -5.90 -16.62
C MET A 147 -2.22 -4.59 -15.95
N ARG A 148 -2.96 -3.48 -16.17
CA ARG A 148 -2.80 -2.21 -15.45
C ARG A 148 -3.79 -2.06 -14.31
N SER A 149 -5.07 -2.25 -14.60
CA SER A 149 -6.14 -1.98 -13.63
C SER A 149 -6.04 -2.87 -12.39
N ILE A 150 -5.39 -4.05 -12.47
CA ILE A 150 -5.13 -4.92 -11.31
C ILE A 150 -4.33 -4.26 -10.17
N TYR A 151 -3.43 -3.31 -10.46
CA TYR A 151 -2.68 -2.56 -9.44
C TYR A 151 -3.23 -1.14 -9.20
N HIS A 152 -4.37 -0.78 -9.78
CA HIS A 152 -5.03 0.49 -9.47
C HIS A 152 -5.79 0.41 -8.13
N ILE A 153 -5.50 1.32 -7.21
CA ILE A 153 -6.17 1.40 -5.90
C ILE A 153 -7.69 1.49 -6.09
N ARG A 154 -8.45 0.71 -5.31
CA ARG A 154 -9.92 0.72 -5.28
C ARG A 154 -10.47 1.44 -4.05
N GLU A 155 -11.67 1.98 -4.19
CA GLU A 155 -12.46 2.55 -3.11
C GLU A 155 -12.69 1.54 -1.97
N PHE A 156 -12.85 0.24 -2.29
CA PHE A 156 -12.96 -0.85 -1.32
C PHE A 156 -11.78 -0.92 -0.35
N ASN A 157 -10.55 -0.77 -0.89
CA ASN A 157 -9.33 -0.76 -0.08
C ASN A 157 -9.29 0.48 0.83
N VAL A 158 -9.65 1.65 0.27
CA VAL A 158 -9.62 2.94 0.96
C VAL A 158 -10.65 3.01 2.09
N ARG A 159 -11.90 2.59 1.85
CA ARG A 159 -12.97 2.57 2.87
C ARG A 159 -12.64 1.66 4.04
N ARG A 160 -12.02 0.51 3.78
CA ARG A 160 -11.50 -0.37 4.84
C ARG A 160 -10.39 0.31 5.64
N LEU A 161 -9.43 0.94 4.97
CA LEU A 161 -8.34 1.64 5.64
C LEU A 161 -8.82 2.84 6.47
N SER A 162 -9.82 3.62 6.02
CA SER A 162 -10.36 4.78 6.77
C SER A 162 -11.14 4.42 8.04
N LEU A 163 -11.45 3.14 8.26
CA LEU A 163 -12.10 2.66 9.49
C LEU A 163 -11.11 2.32 10.61
N LEU A 164 -9.81 2.23 10.30
CA LEU A 164 -8.76 2.04 11.30
C LEU A 164 -8.66 3.24 12.26
N SER A 165 -8.36 2.97 13.52
CA SER A 165 -7.73 3.95 14.42
C SER A 165 -6.28 4.18 14.00
N SER A 166 -5.67 5.29 14.45
CA SER A 166 -4.37 5.75 13.93
C SER A 166 -3.27 4.66 13.99
N PRO A 167 -2.62 4.33 12.86
CA PRO A 167 -1.44 3.47 12.83
C PRO A 167 -0.18 4.30 13.08
N ASP A 168 0.85 3.67 13.63
CA ASP A 168 2.13 4.33 13.92
C ASP A 168 2.90 4.67 12.62
N ILE A 169 2.75 3.83 11.60
CA ILE A 169 3.33 3.98 10.25
C ILE A 169 2.26 3.68 9.20
N PHE A 170 2.22 4.48 8.13
CA PHE A 170 1.45 4.18 6.91
C PHE A 170 2.36 4.10 5.67
N LEU A 171 2.11 3.13 4.79
CA LEU A 171 2.83 2.92 3.52
C LEU A 171 1.91 3.12 2.31
N SER A 172 2.37 3.84 1.28
CA SER A 172 1.72 3.88 -0.04
C SER A 172 2.74 4.03 -1.15
N HIS A 173 2.55 3.40 -2.31
CA HIS A 173 3.51 3.57 -3.41
C HIS A 173 3.44 4.99 -4.00
N ASP A 174 2.24 5.35 -4.47
CA ASP A 174 1.89 6.71 -4.89
C ASP A 174 1.87 7.67 -3.69
N TRP A 175 2.08 8.97 -3.96
CA TRP A 175 2.09 10.01 -2.94
C TRP A 175 0.64 10.46 -2.61
N PRO A 176 0.37 10.96 -1.41
CA PRO A 176 -0.84 11.73 -1.14
C PRO A 176 -0.89 13.00 -2.02
N GLN A 177 -2.00 13.23 -2.72
CA GLN A 177 -2.19 14.43 -3.54
C GLN A 177 -1.95 15.72 -2.72
N TYR A 178 -1.25 16.69 -3.30
CA TYR A 178 -0.86 17.96 -2.66
C TYR A 178 0.19 17.88 -1.53
N ILE A 179 0.81 16.72 -1.28
CA ILE A 179 1.86 16.59 -0.25
C ILE A 179 3.08 17.48 -0.54
N GLU A 180 3.31 17.86 -1.80
CA GLU A 180 4.41 18.76 -2.19
C GLU A 180 4.31 20.14 -1.53
N ARG A 181 3.10 20.55 -1.13
CA ARG A 181 2.81 21.85 -0.50
C ARG A 181 3.18 21.90 0.98
N HIS A 182 3.47 20.74 1.57
CA HIS A 182 3.88 20.56 2.95
C HIS A 182 5.40 20.40 3.11
N GLY A 183 6.18 20.65 2.04
CA GLY A 183 7.64 20.60 2.00
C GLY A 183 8.24 21.60 0.98
N ASP A 184 9.51 21.44 0.60
CA ASP A 184 10.14 22.35 -0.39
C ASP A 184 9.70 22.05 -1.83
N THR A 185 8.51 22.54 -2.19
CA THR A 185 7.96 22.45 -3.56
C THR A 185 8.92 23.03 -4.60
N GLN A 186 9.67 24.08 -4.26
CA GLN A 186 10.61 24.72 -5.18
C GLN A 186 11.87 23.86 -5.36
N GLY A 187 12.32 23.14 -4.33
CA GLY A 187 13.37 22.11 -4.40
C GLY A 187 12.93 20.85 -5.14
N LEU A 188 11.64 20.49 -5.08
CA LEU A 188 11.07 19.45 -5.93
C LEU A 188 11.08 19.89 -7.40
N LEU A 189 10.49 21.04 -7.73
CA LEU A 189 10.40 21.55 -9.10
C LEU A 189 11.75 21.96 -9.71
N ARG A 190 12.78 22.26 -8.91
CA ARG A 190 14.16 22.42 -9.39
C ARG A 190 14.80 21.09 -9.82
N ARG A 191 14.48 19.98 -9.14
CA ARG A 191 15.01 18.64 -9.44
C ARG A 191 14.17 17.87 -10.47
N LYS A 192 12.87 18.17 -10.56
CA LYS A 192 11.88 17.52 -11.44
C LYS A 192 10.99 18.60 -12.09
N PRO A 193 11.50 19.37 -13.08
CA PRO A 193 10.74 20.51 -13.64
C PRO A 193 9.42 20.13 -14.31
N PHE A 194 9.32 18.89 -14.82
CA PHE A 194 8.13 18.37 -15.49
C PHE A 194 6.90 18.27 -14.57
N PHE A 195 7.08 18.01 -13.26
CA PHE A 195 5.97 18.03 -12.29
C PHE A 195 5.29 19.40 -12.14
N ARG A 196 5.82 20.49 -12.74
CA ARG A 196 5.22 21.83 -12.62
C ARG A 196 3.76 21.85 -13.05
N GLN A 197 3.41 21.17 -14.14
CA GLN A 197 2.04 21.12 -14.62
C GLN A 197 1.15 20.35 -13.63
N ASP A 198 1.58 19.18 -13.16
CA ASP A 198 0.81 18.32 -12.27
C ASP A 198 0.60 18.94 -10.88
N VAL A 199 1.57 19.71 -10.38
CA VAL A 199 1.45 20.49 -9.12
C VAL A 199 0.49 21.67 -9.27
N GLN A 200 0.44 22.29 -10.46
CA GLN A 200 -0.46 23.39 -10.78
C GLN A 200 -1.92 22.92 -10.99
N THR A 201 -2.13 21.81 -11.71
CA THR A 201 -3.46 21.22 -11.91
C THR A 201 -3.95 20.40 -10.72
N GLY A 202 -3.03 19.89 -9.89
CA GLY A 202 -3.33 18.94 -8.81
C GLY A 202 -3.38 17.48 -9.25
N ASN A 203 -2.79 17.13 -10.38
CA ASN A 203 -2.67 15.74 -10.84
C ASN A 203 -1.51 14.98 -10.17
N LEU A 204 -0.63 15.66 -9.41
CA LEU A 204 0.48 15.01 -8.72
C LEU A 204 -0.03 14.25 -7.48
N GLY A 205 0.02 12.93 -7.55
CA GLY A 205 -0.35 12.02 -6.46
C GLY A 205 -1.85 11.69 -6.38
N SER A 206 -2.19 10.88 -5.39
CA SER A 206 -3.47 10.22 -5.20
C SER A 206 -4.42 11.01 -4.26
N PRO A 207 -5.59 11.47 -4.75
CA PRO A 207 -6.61 12.09 -3.90
C PRO A 207 -7.06 11.23 -2.70
N PRO A 208 -7.41 9.92 -2.86
CA PRO A 208 -7.86 9.12 -1.73
C PRO A 208 -6.76 8.85 -0.69
N LEU A 209 -5.47 8.87 -1.07
CA LEU A 209 -4.37 8.77 -0.09
C LEU A 209 -4.24 10.04 0.75
N MET A 210 -4.50 11.23 0.20
CA MET A 210 -4.61 12.46 1.01
C MET A 210 -5.86 12.44 1.92
N GLY A 211 -6.95 11.80 1.49
CA GLY A 211 -8.08 11.47 2.36
C GLY A 211 -7.65 10.63 3.56
N LEU A 212 -7.01 9.48 3.31
CA LEU A 212 -6.50 8.60 4.38
C LEU A 212 -5.50 9.28 5.30
N LEU A 213 -4.59 10.12 4.78
CA LEU A 213 -3.63 10.85 5.60
C LEU A 213 -4.32 11.77 6.62
N ARG A 214 -5.39 12.46 6.20
CA ARG A 214 -6.19 13.36 7.06
C ARG A 214 -7.07 12.61 8.06
N THR A 215 -7.59 11.44 7.68
CA THR A 215 -8.43 10.59 8.55
C THR A 215 -7.60 9.85 9.60
N LEU A 216 -6.50 9.19 9.19
CA LEU A 216 -5.72 8.29 10.04
C LEU A 216 -4.60 9.00 10.82
N LYS A 217 -4.16 10.17 10.36
CA LYS A 217 -3.15 11.02 11.01
C LYS A 217 -1.91 10.27 11.53
N PRO A 218 -1.32 9.33 10.75
CA PRO A 218 -0.25 8.47 11.25
C PRO A 218 1.00 9.28 11.61
N LYS A 219 1.82 8.79 12.55
CA LYS A 219 3.05 9.50 12.94
C LYS A 219 4.05 9.61 11.77
N TRP A 220 4.10 8.58 10.93
CA TRP A 220 4.90 8.50 9.72
C TRP A 220 4.07 8.07 8.51
N TRP A 221 4.35 8.66 7.36
CA TRP A 221 3.88 8.23 6.05
C TRP A 221 5.07 8.06 5.11
N PHE A 222 5.18 6.88 4.48
CA PHE A 222 6.27 6.58 3.52
C PHE A 222 5.74 6.30 2.12
N SER A 223 6.43 6.85 1.11
CA SER A 223 6.08 6.67 -0.31
C SER A 223 7.27 6.59 -1.27
N ALA A 224 6.98 6.25 -2.53
CA ALA A 224 7.99 6.05 -3.57
C ALA A 224 7.51 6.62 -4.91
N HIS A 225 7.39 5.78 -5.95
CA HIS A 225 6.88 6.06 -7.30
C HIS A 225 7.60 7.16 -8.12
N LEU A 226 7.63 8.40 -7.63
CA LEU A 226 8.10 9.59 -8.35
C LEU A 226 9.63 9.68 -8.55
N HIS A 227 10.38 8.69 -8.05
CA HIS A 227 11.84 8.57 -8.17
C HIS A 227 12.58 9.88 -7.79
N VAL A 228 12.34 10.35 -6.56
CA VAL A 228 12.97 11.52 -5.95
C VAL A 228 12.80 11.49 -4.43
N ARG A 229 13.88 11.77 -3.68
CA ARG A 229 13.77 12.02 -2.24
C ARG A 229 12.96 13.28 -1.95
N PHE A 230 11.94 13.19 -1.09
CA PHE A 230 11.19 14.36 -0.63
C PHE A 230 10.76 14.20 0.82
N GLN A 231 10.74 15.30 1.57
CA GLN A 231 10.30 15.34 2.97
C GLN A 231 9.29 16.47 3.15
N ALA A 232 8.25 16.19 3.93
CA ALA A 232 7.17 17.13 4.23
C ALA A 232 6.61 16.89 5.63
N THR A 233 5.91 17.89 6.18
CA THR A 233 5.23 17.77 7.48
C THR A 233 3.80 18.27 7.36
N VAL A 234 2.84 17.36 7.43
CA VAL A 234 1.43 17.73 7.47
C VAL A 234 1.06 18.02 8.92
N GLN A 235 0.76 19.28 9.23
CA GLN A 235 0.18 19.66 10.50
C GLN A 235 -1.30 19.25 10.50
N HIS A 236 -1.75 18.60 11.57
CA HIS A 236 -3.14 18.26 11.78
C HIS A 236 -3.76 19.30 12.70
N GLU A 237 -4.81 19.96 12.23
CA GLU A 237 -5.60 20.84 13.09
C GLU A 237 -6.12 20.07 14.31
N GLN A 238 -5.96 20.67 15.48
CA GLN A 238 -6.57 20.18 16.71
C GLN A 238 -8.09 20.31 16.56
N CYS A 239 -8.85 19.37 17.14
CA CYS A 239 -10.31 19.40 17.08
C CYS A 239 -10.86 20.49 18.02
N GLY A 240 -10.76 21.74 17.58
CA GLY A 240 -11.46 22.89 18.11
C GLY A 240 -12.67 23.22 17.24
N THR A 241 -13.75 23.70 17.85
CA THR A 241 -15.00 24.05 17.18
C THR A 241 -14.79 25.17 16.15
N GLY A 242 -14.84 24.82 14.87
CA GLY A 242 -14.73 25.77 13.76
C GLY A 242 -15.48 25.26 12.54
N SER A 243 -16.56 25.94 12.18
CA SER A 243 -17.30 25.68 10.94
C SER A 243 -16.44 26.04 9.72
N ASN A 244 -16.27 25.11 8.78
CA ASN A 244 -15.66 25.39 7.48
C ASN A 244 -16.44 24.71 6.35
N SER A 245 -16.69 25.46 5.28
CA SER A 245 -17.50 25.05 4.16
C SER A 245 -16.75 24.12 3.19
N LEU A 246 -17.48 23.22 2.54
CA LEU A 246 -16.96 22.29 1.53
C LEU A 246 -16.70 23.04 0.20
N PRO A 247 -15.45 23.08 -0.32
CA PRO A 247 -15.19 23.52 -1.68
C PRO A 247 -15.48 22.37 -2.66
N THR A 248 -16.65 22.40 -3.31
CA THR A 248 -17.03 21.42 -4.33
C THR A 248 -16.09 21.49 -5.54
N THR A 249 -15.33 20.42 -5.81
CA THR A 249 -14.51 20.28 -7.02
C THR A 249 -14.93 19.08 -7.84
N SER A 250 -14.99 19.25 -9.17
CA SER A 250 -15.28 18.19 -10.13
C SER A 250 -14.06 17.27 -10.33
N PRO A 251 -14.26 15.98 -10.67
CA PRO A 251 -13.17 15.02 -10.76
C PRO A 251 -12.24 15.31 -11.96
N PRO A 252 -10.93 15.54 -11.75
CA PRO A 252 -9.99 15.70 -12.85
C PRO A 252 -9.72 14.36 -13.55
N GLN A 253 -9.58 14.40 -14.87
CA GLN A 253 -9.06 13.28 -15.66
C GLN A 253 -7.52 13.31 -15.60
N ASN A 254 -6.92 12.29 -14.98
CA ASN A 254 -5.47 12.13 -15.01
C ASN A 254 -5.07 11.34 -16.27
N PRO A 255 -4.29 11.90 -17.22
CA PRO A 255 -3.71 11.14 -18.33
C PRO A 255 -2.75 10.03 -17.83
N ASP A 256 -2.28 9.18 -18.72
CA ASP A 256 -1.66 7.91 -18.34
C ASP A 256 -0.21 8.02 -17.85
N GLU A 257 0.10 7.12 -16.88
CA GLU A 257 1.41 6.48 -16.66
C GLU A 257 2.64 7.33 -16.99
N ILE A 258 3.25 7.97 -15.97
CA ILE A 258 4.50 8.71 -16.14
C ILE A 258 5.62 7.74 -16.54
N ALA A 259 5.77 7.55 -17.85
CA ALA A 259 6.93 6.93 -18.46
C ALA A 259 8.14 7.84 -18.26
N ILE A 260 8.71 7.81 -17.05
CA ILE A 260 9.99 8.43 -16.72
C ILE A 260 11.03 7.75 -17.61
N ALA A 261 11.34 8.38 -18.74
CA ALA A 261 12.51 8.03 -19.53
C ALA A 261 13.73 8.13 -18.61
N ASP A 262 14.50 7.05 -18.51
CA ASP A 262 15.79 7.10 -17.84
C ASP A 262 16.71 8.05 -18.61
N ASP A 263 17.37 8.97 -17.89
CA ASP A 263 18.15 10.09 -18.43
C ASP A 263 19.42 9.62 -19.16
N ASP A 264 19.29 9.18 -20.42
CA ASP A 264 20.40 8.84 -21.33
C ASP A 264 20.35 9.67 -22.64
N PHE A 265 20.73 10.94 -22.48
CA PHE A 265 21.47 11.80 -23.43
C PHE A 265 20.85 12.36 -24.73
N ASP A 266 21.49 13.48 -25.13
CA ASP A 266 21.43 14.29 -26.36
C ASP A 266 20.11 14.98 -26.78
N ALA A 267 20.27 16.24 -27.19
CA ALA A 267 19.19 17.16 -27.55
C ALA A 267 19.35 17.68 -28.99
N VAL A 268 18.23 17.85 -29.69
CA VAL A 268 18.13 18.70 -30.89
C VAL A 268 16.77 19.41 -30.90
N GLU A 269 16.74 20.68 -31.25
CA GLU A 269 15.50 21.47 -31.38
C GLU A 269 14.71 21.14 -32.65
N SER A 270 13.40 21.41 -32.64
CA SER A 270 12.58 21.66 -33.84
C SER A 270 11.40 22.56 -33.45
N GLN A 271 10.98 23.47 -34.35
CA GLN A 271 10.16 24.64 -34.01
C GLN A 271 8.78 24.68 -34.71
N ASN A 272 7.91 25.57 -34.20
CA ASN A 272 6.71 26.16 -34.84
C ASN A 272 5.42 25.30 -34.84
N PRO A 273 4.23 25.91 -35.02
CA PRO A 273 3.69 27.06 -34.27
C PRO A 273 2.21 26.84 -33.84
N PRO A 274 1.59 27.73 -33.02
CA PRO A 274 0.20 27.55 -32.56
C PRO A 274 -0.87 28.02 -33.56
N ILE A 275 -2.11 27.57 -33.36
CA ILE A 275 -3.33 28.09 -33.99
C ILE A 275 -4.37 28.36 -32.89
N GLU A 276 -4.91 29.58 -32.88
CA GLU A 276 -6.08 29.98 -32.08
C GLU A 276 -7.38 29.77 -32.87
N ASP A 277 -8.50 29.53 -32.20
CA ASP A 277 -9.70 30.37 -32.40
C ASP A 277 -10.56 30.36 -31.12
N SER A 278 -11.61 31.17 -31.14
CA SER A 278 -12.36 31.67 -30.00
C SER A 278 -13.86 31.44 -30.18
N ARG A 279 -14.64 31.49 -29.08
CA ARG A 279 -15.85 32.33 -28.96
C ARG A 279 -16.56 32.26 -27.60
N LEU A 280 -17.23 33.37 -27.32
CA LEU A 280 -18.24 33.62 -26.28
C LEU A 280 -19.60 33.00 -26.74
N GLN A 281 -20.67 32.85 -25.95
CA GLN A 281 -20.97 33.19 -24.54
C GLN A 281 -21.86 32.05 -23.94
N THR A 282 -22.86 32.14 -23.03
CA THR A 282 -23.68 33.22 -22.43
C THR A 282 -24.14 32.79 -21.01
N THR A 283 -24.95 33.60 -20.33
CA THR A 283 -25.47 33.39 -18.97
C THR A 283 -26.86 32.73 -18.91
N SER A 284 -27.19 32.12 -17.76
CA SER A 284 -28.54 32.20 -17.18
C SER A 284 -28.47 32.21 -15.65
N HIS A 285 -29.41 32.89 -15.00
CA HIS A 285 -29.47 33.13 -13.57
C HIS A 285 -30.93 32.98 -13.15
N ASN A 286 -31.22 32.30 -12.05
CA ASN A 286 -32.49 32.42 -11.35
C ASN A 286 -32.28 32.18 -9.85
N PRO A 287 -33.08 32.78 -8.96
CA PRO A 287 -32.96 32.61 -7.51
C PRO A 287 -33.89 31.49 -6.98
N ASP A 288 -33.56 30.97 -5.81
CA ASP A 288 -34.48 30.69 -4.71
C ASP A 288 -33.64 30.43 -3.46
N GLU A 289 -33.75 31.30 -2.45
CA GLU A 289 -32.99 31.25 -1.19
C GLU A 289 -33.99 30.97 -0.06
N ILE A 290 -33.88 29.79 0.57
CA ILE A 290 -34.73 29.39 1.68
C ILE A 290 -33.83 29.11 2.89
N THR A 291 -33.88 30.00 3.88
CA THR A 291 -33.32 29.75 5.21
C THR A 291 -34.11 28.68 5.92
N LEU A 292 -33.43 27.65 6.43
CA LEU A 292 -33.96 26.69 7.39
C LEU A 292 -33.27 26.90 8.73
N GLU A 293 -34.05 26.83 9.80
CA GLU A 293 -33.62 27.10 11.18
C GLU A 293 -33.02 25.83 11.81
N GLU A 294 -32.17 26.01 12.83
CA GLU A 294 -31.40 24.92 13.45
C GLU A 294 -32.23 24.18 14.50
N GLU A 295 -32.46 22.87 14.31
CA GLU A 295 -32.92 21.95 15.37
C GLU A 295 -31.73 21.08 15.84
N GLU A 296 -31.46 21.07 17.14
CA GLU A 296 -30.30 20.39 17.74
C GLU A 296 -30.57 18.88 17.96
N GLU A 297 -29.98 18.00 17.15
CA GLU A 297 -29.96 16.54 17.44
C GLU A 297 -28.86 16.19 18.46
N GLU A 298 -29.22 15.48 19.53
CA GLU A 298 -28.30 15.11 20.61
C GLU A 298 -27.21 14.12 20.14
N VAL A 299 -25.93 14.52 20.27
CA VAL A 299 -24.78 13.70 19.88
C VAL A 299 -24.59 12.52 20.85
N ILE A 300 -25.07 11.34 20.44
CA ILE A 300 -24.86 10.07 21.16
C ILE A 300 -23.37 9.72 21.17
N GLN A 301 -22.71 9.91 22.33
CA GLN A 301 -21.30 9.61 22.49
C GLN A 301 -21.02 8.10 22.45
N SER A 302 -20.13 7.68 21.55
CA SER A 302 -19.65 6.30 21.47
C SER A 302 -18.76 5.92 22.67
N PRO A 303 -18.79 4.65 23.13
CA PRO A 303 -18.04 4.22 24.31
C PRO A 303 -16.51 4.30 24.12
N PRO A 304 -15.73 4.47 25.20
CA PRO A 304 -14.33 4.83 25.12
C PRO A 304 -13.42 3.67 24.67
N VAL A 305 -12.99 3.70 23.42
CA VAL A 305 -11.74 3.04 23.01
C VAL A 305 -10.58 3.72 23.73
N ALA A 306 -9.58 2.95 24.20
CA ALA A 306 -8.44 3.48 24.93
C ALA A 306 -7.70 4.55 24.10
N TYR A 307 -7.74 5.79 24.58
CA TYR A 307 -7.39 6.98 23.80
C TYR A 307 -5.87 7.10 23.58
N ARG A 308 -5.33 6.42 22.56
CA ARG A 308 -4.03 6.80 21.97
C ARG A 308 -4.18 8.25 21.46
N PRO A 309 -3.43 9.23 21.98
CA PRO A 309 -3.54 10.60 21.50
C PRO A 309 -3.09 10.69 20.04
N GLN A 310 -3.99 11.19 19.19
CA GLN A 310 -3.74 11.39 17.76
C GLN A 310 -2.53 12.32 17.55
N PRO A 311 -1.58 11.97 16.66
CA PRO A 311 -0.46 12.85 16.32
C PRO A 311 -0.94 14.22 15.81
N SER A 312 -0.38 15.31 16.35
CA SER A 312 -0.63 16.66 15.85
C SER A 312 0.04 16.94 14.50
N MET A 313 0.91 16.04 14.03
CA MET A 313 1.52 16.11 12.70
C MET A 313 1.87 14.72 12.16
N THR A 314 1.80 14.55 10.84
CA THR A 314 2.37 13.41 10.11
C THR A 314 3.69 13.84 9.46
N ASN A 315 4.74 13.06 9.70
CA ASN A 315 6.01 13.19 9.01
C ASN A 315 5.94 12.39 7.71
N PHE A 316 6.05 13.06 6.56
CA PHE A 316 6.07 12.40 5.25
C PHE A 316 7.50 12.30 4.72
N LEU A 317 7.85 11.13 4.21
CA LEU A 317 9.10 10.87 3.51
C LEU A 317 8.82 10.04 2.25
N ALA A 318 9.31 10.52 1.11
CA ALA A 318 9.44 9.73 -0.11
C ALA A 318 10.91 9.54 -0.49
N LEU A 319 11.19 8.41 -1.15
CA LEU A 319 12.54 7.96 -1.53
C LEU A 319 12.64 7.67 -3.04
N ASP A 320 13.88 7.60 -3.54
CA ASP A 320 14.19 7.32 -4.95
C ASP A 320 14.21 5.81 -5.27
N LYS A 321 14.44 5.43 -6.55
CA LYS A 321 14.72 4.02 -6.91
C LYS A 321 16.14 3.60 -6.57
N CYS A 322 16.32 2.31 -6.26
CA CYS A 322 17.61 1.67 -5.95
C CYS A 322 18.63 1.74 -7.11
N LEU A 323 19.30 2.89 -7.26
CA LEU A 323 20.33 3.16 -8.26
C LEU A 323 21.55 3.86 -7.65
N PRO A 324 22.74 3.75 -8.27
CA PRO A 324 23.97 4.38 -7.78
C PRO A 324 23.81 5.89 -7.54
N LYS A 325 24.31 6.35 -6.39
CA LYS A 325 24.27 7.75 -5.93
C LYS A 325 22.86 8.34 -5.68
N ARG A 326 21.78 7.54 -5.73
CA ARG A 326 20.43 8.00 -5.39
C ARG A 326 20.10 7.80 -3.91
N GLU A 327 19.16 8.58 -3.41
CA GLU A 327 18.68 8.55 -2.02
C GLU A 327 17.46 7.61 -1.91
N PHE A 328 17.70 6.31 -2.05
CA PHE A 328 16.66 5.28 -2.12
C PHE A 328 16.33 4.59 -0.79
N MET A 329 17.17 4.79 0.24
CA MET A 329 16.99 4.20 1.58
C MET A 329 17.26 5.23 2.68
N GLU A 330 16.46 5.19 3.75
CA GLU A 330 16.69 5.93 5.00
C GLU A 330 16.43 5.02 6.21
N VAL A 331 17.18 5.20 7.30
CA VAL A 331 17.00 4.42 8.54
C VAL A 331 16.53 5.36 9.65
N ILE A 332 15.39 5.01 10.27
CA ILE A 332 14.76 5.79 11.34
C ILE A 332 14.69 5.00 12.65
N ASP A 333 14.67 5.73 13.76
CA ASP A 333 14.43 5.19 15.10
C ASP A 333 12.95 5.34 15.48
N VAL A 334 12.28 4.22 15.71
CA VAL A 334 10.89 4.19 16.21
C VAL A 334 10.86 3.56 17.61
N PRO A 335 10.32 4.27 18.63
CA PRO A 335 10.14 3.71 19.97
C PRO A 335 9.27 2.45 19.95
N THR A 336 9.66 1.47 20.76
CA THR A 336 8.95 0.20 20.98
C THR A 336 8.62 0.05 22.46
N THR A 337 7.47 -0.53 22.78
CA THR A 337 7.04 -0.84 24.16
C THR A 337 7.51 -2.20 24.68
N SER A 338 8.19 -2.96 23.82
CA SER A 338 8.74 -4.28 24.12
C SER A 338 10.19 -4.15 24.59
N ASP A 339 10.40 -4.22 25.90
CA ASP A 339 11.73 -4.31 26.55
C ASP A 339 12.35 -5.74 26.41
N GLU A 340 12.11 -6.43 25.29
CA GLU A 340 12.85 -7.65 24.96
C GLU A 340 14.29 -7.26 24.62
N SER A 341 15.16 -7.38 25.62
CA SER A 341 16.54 -6.90 25.59
C SER A 341 17.35 -7.52 24.47
N THR A 342 17.55 -6.78 23.38
CA THR A 342 18.46 -7.16 22.31
C THR A 342 19.89 -7.23 22.83
N MET A 343 20.46 -8.44 22.82
CA MET A 343 21.87 -8.65 23.14
C MET A 343 22.74 -7.81 22.18
N PRO A 344 23.67 -6.98 22.68
CA PRO A 344 24.45 -6.09 21.83
C PRO A 344 25.20 -6.84 20.72
N GLY A 345 24.86 -6.55 19.47
CA GLY A 345 25.49 -7.14 18.28
C GLY A 345 24.76 -8.32 17.63
N GLN A 346 23.55 -8.70 18.08
CA GLN A 346 22.76 -9.76 17.42
C GLN A 346 21.37 -9.26 16.99
N ARG A 347 21.02 -9.44 15.70
CA ARG A 347 19.68 -9.17 15.17
C ARG A 347 18.69 -10.20 15.74
N CYS A 348 17.72 -9.74 16.51
CA CYS A 348 16.54 -10.53 16.84
C CYS A 348 15.50 -10.35 15.72
N MET A 349 14.71 -11.39 15.41
CA MET A 349 13.63 -11.29 14.42
C MET A 349 12.38 -10.71 15.11
N PRO A 350 11.80 -9.60 14.62
CA PRO A 350 10.64 -9.00 15.27
C PRO A 350 9.40 -9.91 15.31
N LYS A 351 8.65 -9.84 16.41
CA LYS A 351 7.37 -10.50 16.64
C LYS A 351 6.31 -9.87 15.73
N LEU A 352 5.94 -10.60 14.67
CA LEU A 352 5.00 -10.19 13.64
C LEU A 352 3.61 -10.82 13.90
N THR A 353 2.61 -9.97 14.12
CA THR A 353 1.22 -10.39 14.43
C THR A 353 0.21 -9.65 13.55
N PHE A 354 -0.98 -10.23 13.36
CA PHE A 354 -2.10 -9.53 12.73
C PHE A 354 -2.61 -8.40 13.64
N ASP A 355 -3.10 -7.31 13.04
CA ASP A 355 -3.79 -6.28 13.80
C ASP A 355 -5.30 -6.63 13.98
N PRO A 356 -5.83 -6.69 15.21
CA PRO A 356 -7.20 -7.16 15.46
C PRO A 356 -8.28 -6.22 14.88
N GLU A 357 -7.99 -4.92 14.75
CA GLU A 357 -8.90 -3.96 14.11
C GLU A 357 -8.95 -4.21 12.60
N TRP A 358 -7.80 -4.50 11.98
CA TRP A 358 -7.76 -4.89 10.58
C TRP A 358 -8.44 -6.24 10.30
N LEU A 359 -8.34 -7.21 11.21
CA LEU A 359 -9.08 -8.46 11.10
C LEU A 359 -10.60 -8.22 11.18
N ALA A 360 -11.05 -7.39 12.13
CA ALA A 360 -12.47 -7.02 12.26
C ALA A 360 -12.99 -6.28 11.01
N ILE A 361 -12.24 -5.29 10.50
CA ILE A 361 -12.53 -4.58 9.25
C ILE A 361 -12.58 -5.54 8.05
N SER A 362 -11.63 -6.47 7.96
CA SER A 362 -11.56 -7.43 6.85
C SER A 362 -12.73 -8.41 6.84
N ARG A 363 -13.21 -8.81 8.02
CA ARG A 363 -14.38 -9.67 8.18
C ARG A 363 -15.69 -8.89 7.92
N ALA A 364 -15.85 -7.72 8.53
CA ALA A 364 -17.01 -6.84 8.33
C ALA A 364 -17.21 -6.40 6.87
N PHE A 365 -16.13 -6.13 6.13
CA PHE A 365 -16.19 -5.71 4.73
C PHE A 365 -16.17 -6.86 3.71
N HIS A 366 -16.01 -8.12 4.14
CA HIS A 366 -16.01 -9.27 3.24
C HIS A 366 -17.25 -9.34 2.31
N PRO A 367 -18.49 -9.06 2.76
CA PRO A 367 -19.68 -9.09 1.89
C PRO A 367 -19.67 -8.05 0.75
N PHE A 368 -18.87 -6.98 0.84
CA PHE A 368 -18.81 -5.92 -0.17
C PHE A 368 -17.67 -6.12 -1.18
N PHE A 369 -16.87 -7.18 -1.05
CA PHE A 369 -15.77 -7.46 -1.97
C PHE A 369 -16.28 -7.98 -3.32
N SER A 370 -16.27 -7.13 -4.35
CA SER A 370 -16.80 -7.50 -5.67
C SER A 370 -15.72 -8.03 -6.62
N MET A 371 -15.84 -9.31 -7.01
CA MET A 371 -15.07 -9.91 -8.10
C MET A 371 -15.69 -9.65 -9.50
N ARG A 372 -16.26 -8.45 -9.69
CA ARG A 372 -16.96 -8.02 -10.92
C ARG A 372 -16.70 -6.53 -11.17
N ARG A 373 -16.82 -6.07 -12.43
CA ARG A 373 -16.61 -4.64 -12.76
C ARG A 373 -17.50 -3.71 -11.92
N ARG A 374 -18.79 -4.05 -11.77
CA ARG A 374 -19.69 -3.33 -10.87
C ARG A 374 -19.35 -3.66 -9.42
N GLN A 375 -18.96 -2.64 -8.68
CA GLN A 375 -18.90 -2.65 -7.22
C GLN A 375 -20.33 -2.60 -6.63
N ALA A 376 -20.53 -3.19 -5.45
CA ALA A 376 -21.76 -3.04 -4.68
C ALA A 376 -21.70 -1.76 -3.83
N ASP A 377 -22.87 -1.17 -3.59
CA ASP A 377 -23.00 0.05 -2.78
C ASP A 377 -22.53 -0.22 -1.33
N TYR A 378 -21.81 0.75 -0.75
CA TYR A 378 -21.22 0.63 0.58
C TYR A 378 -22.18 1.12 1.67
N PRO A 379 -22.06 0.61 2.92
CA PRO A 379 -22.72 1.22 4.06
C PRO A 379 -22.23 2.66 4.28
N ASP A 380 -23.06 3.47 4.94
CA ASP A 380 -22.65 4.74 5.53
C ASP A 380 -21.61 4.53 6.65
N GLU A 381 -20.99 5.62 7.12
CA GLU A 381 -19.91 5.51 8.10
C GLU A 381 -20.37 5.00 9.47
N ALA A 382 -21.58 5.33 9.92
CA ALA A 382 -22.08 4.87 11.22
C ALA A 382 -22.38 3.37 11.19
N THR A 383 -23.07 2.90 10.15
CA THR A 383 -23.32 1.47 9.89
C THR A 383 -21.99 0.71 9.73
N ALA A 384 -21.04 1.25 8.96
CA ALA A 384 -19.72 0.62 8.77
C ALA A 384 -18.96 0.48 10.10
N ARG A 385 -18.96 1.51 10.96
CA ARG A 385 -18.32 1.47 12.28
C ARG A 385 -19.04 0.51 13.24
N ALA A 386 -20.36 0.41 13.17
CA ALA A 386 -21.13 -0.57 13.95
C ALA A 386 -20.78 -2.02 13.56
N MET A 387 -20.72 -2.33 12.26
CA MET A 387 -20.30 -3.66 11.77
C MET A 387 -18.87 -4.01 12.21
N VAL A 388 -17.94 -3.06 12.15
CA VAL A 388 -16.56 -3.26 12.64
C VAL A 388 -16.53 -3.48 14.16
N ALA A 389 -17.38 -2.82 14.93
CA ALA A 389 -17.48 -3.02 16.37
C ALA A 389 -18.03 -4.40 16.76
N GLU A 390 -19.01 -4.92 16.02
CA GLU A 390 -19.51 -6.29 16.18
C GLU A 390 -18.41 -7.32 15.86
N GLU A 391 -17.75 -7.20 14.70
CA GLU A 391 -16.72 -8.15 14.30
C GLU A 391 -15.42 -8.04 15.12
N MET A 392 -15.18 -6.90 15.79
CA MET A 392 -14.15 -6.75 16.82
C MET A 392 -14.43 -7.62 18.06
N VAL A 393 -15.70 -7.81 18.44
CA VAL A 393 -16.07 -8.76 19.50
C VAL A 393 -15.87 -10.21 19.03
N TRP A 394 -16.22 -10.51 17.77
CA TRP A 394 -15.95 -11.82 17.18
C TRP A 394 -14.45 -12.14 17.13
N VAL A 395 -13.60 -11.23 16.65
CA VAL A 395 -12.15 -11.42 16.55
C VAL A 395 -11.53 -11.66 17.92
N LYS A 396 -11.88 -10.85 18.93
CA LYS A 396 -11.41 -11.05 20.32
C LYS A 396 -11.84 -12.38 20.95
N SER A 397 -12.91 -12.99 20.44
CA SER A 397 -13.45 -14.25 20.96
C SER A 397 -12.91 -15.49 20.23
N ASN A 398 -12.53 -15.37 18.95
CA ASN A 398 -12.19 -16.50 18.08
C ASN A 398 -10.73 -16.51 17.59
N VAL A 399 -10.03 -15.37 17.61
CA VAL A 399 -8.64 -15.26 17.13
C VAL A 399 -7.68 -15.10 18.31
N HIS A 400 -6.83 -16.11 18.50
CA HIS A 400 -5.86 -16.19 19.61
C HIS A 400 -4.51 -16.71 19.10
N ASN A 401 -3.43 -16.47 19.86
CA ASN A 401 -2.14 -17.16 19.68
C ASN A 401 -2.26 -18.64 20.08
N ASN A 402 -1.40 -19.50 19.52
CA ASN A 402 -1.26 -20.87 19.98
C ASN A 402 -0.59 -20.92 21.37
N GLU A 403 -1.22 -21.57 22.35
CA GLU A 403 -0.76 -21.64 23.76
C GLU A 403 0.63 -22.29 23.94
N ALA A 404 1.13 -23.01 22.95
CA ALA A 404 2.33 -23.86 23.05
C ALA A 404 3.67 -23.11 23.07
N ASN A 405 3.73 -21.86 22.60
CA ASN A 405 4.99 -21.18 22.26
C ASN A 405 5.23 -19.82 22.97
N SER A 406 4.44 -19.46 23.99
CA SER A 406 4.57 -18.16 24.67
C SER A 406 4.47 -18.28 26.18
N SER A 407 5.37 -17.58 26.89
CA SER A 407 5.28 -17.30 28.32
C SER A 407 4.41 -16.08 28.64
N ASP A 408 3.94 -15.36 27.62
CA ASP A 408 3.05 -14.20 27.79
C ASP A 408 1.60 -14.66 27.98
N VAL A 409 0.81 -13.88 28.72
CA VAL A 409 -0.64 -14.07 28.75
C VAL A 409 -1.22 -13.81 27.34
N PRO A 410 -2.01 -14.73 26.76
CA PRO A 410 -2.61 -14.51 25.44
C PRO A 410 -3.49 -13.25 25.43
N LEU A 411 -3.09 -12.26 24.62
CA LEU A 411 -3.85 -11.03 24.41
C LEU A 411 -5.00 -11.30 23.41
N PRO A 412 -6.29 -11.12 23.79
CA PRO A 412 -7.42 -11.48 22.94
C PRO A 412 -7.41 -10.76 21.58
N GLY A 413 -7.62 -11.51 20.50
CA GLY A 413 -7.59 -10.99 19.13
C GLY A 413 -6.19 -10.89 18.49
N ILE A 414 -5.11 -11.08 19.25
CA ILE A 414 -3.74 -11.07 18.71
C ILE A 414 -3.31 -12.50 18.37
N ARG A 415 -2.96 -12.71 17.10
CA ARG A 415 -2.37 -13.96 16.58
C ARG A 415 -1.11 -13.67 15.77
N THR A 416 -0.07 -14.47 16.01
CA THR A 416 1.20 -14.42 15.29
C THR A 416 0.99 -14.84 13.84
N ILE A 417 1.60 -14.13 12.88
CA ILE A 417 1.36 -14.44 11.46
C ILE A 417 1.83 -15.87 11.13
N LEU A 418 2.95 -16.32 11.72
CA LEU A 418 3.45 -17.69 11.57
C LEU A 418 2.54 -18.78 12.18
N ASP A 419 1.62 -18.45 13.09
CA ASP A 419 0.59 -19.39 13.59
C ASP A 419 -0.54 -19.63 12.57
N CYS A 420 -0.57 -18.90 11.45
CA CYS A 420 -1.64 -18.93 10.46
C CYS A 420 -1.14 -19.06 9.01
N GLN A 421 -0.05 -18.37 8.67
CA GLN A 421 0.50 -18.28 7.32
C GLN A 421 1.98 -18.65 7.34
N THR A 422 2.32 -19.70 6.61
CA THR A 422 3.69 -20.15 6.35
C THR A 422 4.00 -20.04 4.87
N PHE A 423 5.21 -19.61 4.50
CA PHE A 423 5.63 -19.58 3.10
C PHE A 423 5.56 -20.97 2.45
N VAL A 424 4.88 -21.07 1.31
CA VAL A 424 4.85 -22.24 0.43
C VAL A 424 4.96 -21.75 -1.02
N GLN A 425 5.74 -22.45 -1.83
CA GLN A 425 5.86 -22.16 -3.27
C GLN A 425 4.56 -22.52 -4.00
N SER A 426 3.73 -21.53 -4.35
CA SER A 426 2.49 -21.73 -5.11
C SER A 426 2.72 -22.04 -6.59
N ALA A 427 3.87 -21.66 -7.14
CA ALA A 427 4.25 -21.83 -8.55
C ALA A 427 5.70 -22.34 -8.73
N PRO A 428 6.05 -22.93 -9.89
CA PRO A 428 7.42 -23.33 -10.21
C PRO A 428 8.40 -22.14 -10.29
N GLY A 429 9.67 -22.41 -9.97
CA GLY A 429 10.79 -21.50 -10.20
C GLY A 429 11.27 -21.48 -11.68
N PRO A 430 12.31 -20.70 -11.98
CA PRO A 430 12.86 -20.53 -13.34
C PRO A 430 13.42 -21.84 -13.92
N GLY A 431 13.47 -21.93 -15.24
CA GLY A 431 14.03 -23.06 -16.00
C GLY A 431 13.04 -24.21 -16.24
N SER A 432 11.92 -24.24 -15.52
CA SER A 432 10.86 -25.25 -15.64
C SER A 432 9.82 -24.94 -16.72
N GLU A 433 9.79 -23.70 -17.25
CA GLU A 433 8.68 -23.20 -18.07
C GLU A 433 8.71 -23.69 -19.52
N GLY A 434 9.84 -24.22 -19.98
CA GLY A 434 10.03 -24.79 -21.31
C GLY A 434 9.55 -23.88 -22.45
N ALA A 435 8.68 -24.42 -23.32
CA ALA A 435 8.09 -23.66 -24.42
C ALA A 435 7.06 -22.60 -23.97
N GLN A 436 6.52 -22.70 -22.74
CA GLN A 436 5.51 -21.77 -22.21
C GLN A 436 6.11 -20.53 -21.54
N LYS A 437 7.45 -20.37 -21.51
CA LYS A 437 8.14 -19.24 -20.86
C LYS A 437 7.68 -17.83 -21.29
N ASN A 438 7.18 -17.70 -22.53
CA ASN A 438 6.66 -16.44 -23.10
C ASN A 438 5.13 -16.32 -23.01
N GLN A 439 4.47 -17.14 -22.19
CA GLN A 439 3.02 -17.16 -21.99
C GLN A 439 2.69 -16.90 -20.51
N GLN A 440 1.64 -16.13 -20.23
CA GLN A 440 1.15 -15.94 -18.86
C GLN A 440 0.85 -17.29 -18.19
N PRO A 441 0.99 -17.39 -16.85
CA PRO A 441 0.79 -18.63 -16.12
C PRO A 441 -0.70 -19.01 -16.03
N PRO A 442 -1.02 -20.26 -15.67
CA PRO A 442 -2.33 -20.57 -15.10
C PRO A 442 -2.51 -19.83 -13.75
N TRP A 443 -3.73 -19.87 -13.21
CA TRP A 443 -3.94 -19.51 -11.81
C TRP A 443 -3.24 -20.52 -10.87
N TYR A 444 -2.72 -20.03 -9.74
CA TYR A 444 -2.21 -20.85 -8.65
C TYR A 444 -2.91 -20.48 -7.35
N THR A 445 -3.56 -21.43 -6.69
CA THR A 445 -4.21 -21.22 -5.39
C THR A 445 -3.16 -21.13 -4.29
N ASN A 446 -3.07 -19.99 -3.60
CA ASN A 446 -2.12 -19.81 -2.51
C ASN A 446 -2.73 -20.18 -1.15
N THR A 447 -2.14 -21.17 -0.49
CA THR A 447 -2.59 -21.73 0.79
C THR A 447 -2.64 -20.71 1.93
N GLN A 448 -1.80 -19.68 1.89
CA GLN A 448 -1.77 -18.61 2.89
C GLN A 448 -3.02 -17.73 2.86
N THR A 449 -3.61 -17.54 1.67
CA THR A 449 -4.87 -16.80 1.52
C THR A 449 -6.04 -17.63 2.02
N THR A 450 -6.07 -18.93 1.73
CA THR A 450 -7.06 -19.86 2.31
C THR A 450 -6.97 -19.87 3.84
N ALA A 451 -5.78 -20.03 4.42
CA ALA A 451 -5.62 -20.04 5.88
C ALA A 451 -6.04 -18.73 6.57
N PHE A 452 -5.85 -17.57 5.91
CA PHE A 452 -6.35 -16.29 6.39
C PHE A 452 -7.90 -16.22 6.37
N CYS A 453 -8.52 -16.73 5.30
CA CYS A 453 -9.98 -16.81 5.20
C CYS A 453 -10.57 -17.77 6.25
N ASP A 454 -9.95 -18.94 6.44
CA ASP A 454 -10.33 -19.94 7.45
C ASP A 454 -10.23 -19.36 8.87
N MET A 455 -9.17 -18.61 9.17
CA MET A 455 -8.99 -17.91 10.47
C MET A 455 -10.13 -16.94 10.80
N LEU A 456 -10.74 -16.30 9.80
CA LEU A 456 -11.83 -15.34 9.99
C LEU A 456 -13.23 -15.93 9.75
N GLY A 457 -13.32 -17.21 9.39
CA GLY A 457 -14.57 -17.87 9.02
C GLY A 457 -15.27 -17.20 7.81
N ILE A 458 -14.49 -16.73 6.84
CA ILE A 458 -14.96 -16.08 5.60
C ILE A 458 -14.64 -16.93 4.38
N GLN A 459 -15.33 -16.71 3.26
CA GLN A 459 -15.07 -17.46 2.03
C GLN A 459 -13.77 -17.00 1.38
N ASN A 460 -12.93 -17.94 0.92
CA ASN A 460 -11.87 -17.58 -0.03
C ASN A 460 -12.47 -17.27 -1.41
N VAL A 461 -12.71 -15.98 -1.64
CA VAL A 461 -13.26 -15.40 -2.88
C VAL A 461 -12.17 -15.04 -3.90
N ILE A 462 -10.90 -15.24 -3.55
CA ILE A 462 -9.73 -15.04 -4.41
C ILE A 462 -9.39 -16.31 -5.18
N ASP A 463 -9.79 -17.50 -4.68
CA ASP A 463 -9.51 -18.75 -5.38
C ASP A 463 -10.42 -18.98 -6.58
N PHE A 464 -9.85 -18.87 -7.79
CA PHE A 464 -10.54 -19.18 -9.03
C PHE A 464 -10.55 -20.67 -9.40
N SER A 465 -9.93 -21.57 -8.61
CA SER A 465 -9.75 -22.99 -8.96
C SER A 465 -11.05 -23.73 -9.31
N SER A 466 -12.16 -23.37 -8.67
CA SER A 466 -13.49 -23.96 -8.87
C SER A 466 -14.40 -23.18 -9.83
N ASP A 467 -13.97 -22.01 -10.34
CA ASP A 467 -14.86 -21.10 -11.04
C ASP A 467 -15.00 -21.44 -12.54
N SER A 468 -15.81 -22.45 -12.84
CA SER A 468 -16.02 -23.03 -14.17
C SER A 468 -16.77 -22.13 -15.18
N ARG A 469 -16.57 -20.81 -15.11
CA ARG A 469 -17.17 -19.80 -16.00
C ARG A 469 -16.18 -19.43 -17.11
N THR A 470 -16.14 -20.28 -18.12
CA THR A 470 -15.67 -19.99 -19.48
C THR A 470 -16.61 -19.03 -20.19
#